data_AF-A0A7V1FRB8-F1
#
_entry.id   AF-A0A7V1FRB8-F1
#
_cell.length_a   1.000
_cell.length_b   1.000
_cell.length_c   1.000
_cell.angle_alpha   90.00
_cell.angle_beta   90.00
_cell.angle_gamma   90.00
#
_symmetry.space_group_name_H-M   'P 1'
#
loop_
_entity.id
_entity.type
_entity.pdbx_description
1 polymer ?
#
loop_
_entity_poly.entity_id
_entity_poly.type
_entity_poly.pdbx_seq_one_letter_code
_entity_poly.pdbx_strand_id
1 'polypeptide(L)'
;MPVYSIRCNDQNHHQCEEEVRVKLDIVGLTETQIEAIEEGRPINLTPRQVEGSDLTLSETQSASLAAEGVLEYRIDIESICDTCGGAFGDDE
;
A
#
# COMPACT_ATOMS: atom_id res chain seq x y z
N MET A 1 0.76 5.94 13.04
CA MET A 1 0.86 5.87 11.57
C MET A 1 2.28 6.23 11.13
N PRO A 2 3.15 5.24 10.85
CA PRO A 2 4.40 5.47 10.14
C PRO A 2 4.16 6.07 8.74
N VAL A 3 5.13 6.85 8.26
CA VAL A 3 5.14 7.45 6.92
C VAL A 3 6.11 6.65 6.06
N TYR A 4 5.64 6.15 4.93
CA TYR A 4 6.46 5.44 3.95
C TYR A 4 6.55 6.27 2.68
N SER A 5 7.72 6.19 2.03
CA SER A 5 7.90 6.78 0.70
C SER A 5 7.66 5.69 -0.32
N ILE A 6 6.66 5.90 -1.17
CA ILE A 6 6.22 4.97 -2.21
C ILE A 6 6.44 5.68 -3.53
N ARG A 7 7.07 5.01 -4.50
CA ARG A 7 7.18 5.51 -5.86
C ARG A 7 5.95 5.07 -6.62
N CYS A 8 5.17 6.06 -7.02
CA CYS A 8 4.18 5.85 -8.05
C CYS A 8 4.95 5.62 -9.35
N ASN A 9 4.95 4.39 -9.85
CA ASN A 9 5.43 4.07 -11.18
C ASN A 9 4.25 3.54 -11.97
N ASP A 10 3.57 4.45 -12.70
CA ASP A 10 2.49 4.03 -13.57
C ASP A 10 3.09 3.19 -14.70
N GLN A 11 2.92 1.86 -14.64
CA GLN A 11 3.42 0.95 -15.67
C GLN A 11 2.82 1.24 -17.06
N ASN A 12 1.78 2.09 -17.15
CA ASN A 12 1.15 2.49 -18.39
C ASN A 12 1.62 3.89 -18.85
N HIS A 13 1.99 4.79 -17.94
CA HIS A 13 2.49 6.14 -18.17
C HIS A 13 3.89 6.32 -17.56
N HIS A 14 4.93 5.97 -18.33
CA HIS A 14 6.37 6.09 -18.01
C HIS A 14 6.86 7.52 -17.66
N GLN A 15 5.98 8.49 -17.48
CA GLN A 15 6.31 9.91 -17.27
C GLN A 15 6.01 10.40 -15.86
N CYS A 16 5.44 9.55 -15.00
CA CYS A 16 5.02 9.92 -13.66
C CYS A 16 5.81 9.11 -12.64
N GLU A 17 7.10 9.42 -12.49
CA GLU A 17 7.94 8.93 -11.40
C GLU A 17 7.84 9.93 -10.24
N GLU A 18 6.76 9.86 -9.45
CA GLU A 18 6.59 10.71 -8.27
C GLU A 18 6.75 9.90 -6.99
N GLU A 19 7.65 10.36 -6.11
CA GLU A 19 7.83 9.79 -4.77
C GLU A 19 6.81 10.44 -3.82
N VAL A 20 5.77 9.69 -3.47
CA VAL A 20 4.72 10.14 -2.55
C VAL A 20 4.95 9.60 -1.15
N ARG A 21 4.67 10.44 -0.15
CA ARG A 21 4.75 10.04 1.26
C ARG A 21 3.37 9.71 1.79
N VAL A 22 3.09 8.41 1.93
CA VAL A 22 1.81 7.91 2.44
C VAL A 22 1.93 7.52 3.91
N LYS A 23 0.91 7.88 4.68
CA LYS A 23 0.73 7.38 6.05
C LYS A 23 -0.02 6.06 5.95
N LEU A 24 0.64 4.97 6.33
CA LEU A 24 0.00 3.66 6.41
C LEU A 24 -0.21 3.33 7.88
N ASP A 25 -1.34 2.67 8.16
CA ASP A 25 -1.65 2.12 9.47
C ASP A 25 -0.84 0.86 9.80
N ILE A 26 -0.01 0.41 8.85
CA ILE A 26 0.82 -0.78 8.96
C ILE A 26 2.21 -0.43 9.49
N VAL A 27 2.63 -1.03 10.59
CA VAL A 27 3.98 -0.86 11.16
C VAL A 27 4.95 -1.93 10.70
N GLY A 28 6.19 -1.49 10.44
CA GLY A 28 7.30 -2.39 10.14
C GLY A 28 7.20 -3.04 8.76
N LEU A 29 6.70 -2.31 7.75
CA LEU A 29 6.80 -2.78 6.36
C LEU A 29 8.27 -2.91 5.95
N THR A 30 8.58 -4.01 5.30
CA THR A 30 9.90 -4.28 4.72
C THR A 30 10.01 -3.64 3.34
N GLU A 31 11.25 -3.45 2.85
CA GLU A 31 11.50 -2.91 1.50
C GLU A 31 10.78 -3.73 0.42
N THR A 32 10.83 -5.07 0.49
CA THR A 32 10.12 -5.94 -0.46
C THR A 32 8.59 -5.78 -0.42
N GLN A 33 8.02 -5.49 0.76
CA GLN A 33 6.58 -5.20 0.87
C GLN A 33 6.27 -3.82 0.26
N ILE A 34 7.14 -2.84 0.46
CA ILE A 34 7.02 -1.52 -0.16
C ILE A 34 7.07 -1.64 -1.69
N GLU A 35 8.04 -2.38 -2.22
CA GLU A 35 8.17 -2.67 -3.66
C GLU A 35 6.91 -3.34 -4.21
N ALA A 36 6.37 -4.33 -3.50
CA ALA A 36 5.12 -4.96 -3.91
C ALA A 36 3.93 -3.99 -3.93
N ILE A 37 3.84 -3.04 -2.99
CA ILE A 37 2.83 -1.98 -2.99
C ILE A 37 3.02 -1.06 -4.20
N GLU A 38 4.26 -0.65 -4.50
CA GLU A 38 4.62 0.15 -5.68
C GLU A 38 4.21 -0.55 -6.98
N GLU A 39 4.35 -1.87 -7.04
CA GLU A 39 3.93 -2.71 -8.17
C GLU A 39 2.41 -3.03 -8.19
N GLY A 40 1.64 -2.53 -7.22
CA GLY A 40 0.19 -2.82 -7.09
C GLY A 40 -0.14 -4.27 -6.70
N ARG A 41 0.85 -5.00 -6.18
CA ARG A 41 0.74 -6.40 -5.75
C ARG A 41 0.33 -6.50 -4.27
N PRO A 42 -0.33 -7.60 -3.87
CA PRO A 42 -0.61 -7.85 -2.48
C PRO A 42 0.66 -8.13 -1.67
N ILE A 43 0.64 -7.75 -0.40
CA ILE A 43 1.70 -8.02 0.58
C ILE A 43 1.23 -8.99 1.65
N ASN A 44 2.16 -9.77 2.20
CA ASN A 44 1.88 -10.68 3.30
C ASN A 44 2.27 -10.02 4.62
N LEU A 45 1.30 -9.75 5.48
CA LEU A 45 1.51 -9.20 6.81
C LEU A 45 1.63 -10.33 7.84
N THR A 46 2.63 -10.24 8.70
CA THR A 46 2.78 -11.18 9.82
C THR A 46 1.86 -10.83 10.99
N PRO A 47 1.55 -11.77 11.90
CA PRO A 47 0.71 -11.51 13.07
C PRO A 47 1.27 -10.36 13.92
N ARG A 48 2.59 -10.28 14.07
CA ARG A 48 3.26 -9.17 14.77
C ARG A 48 3.04 -7.81 14.10
N GLN A 49 3.08 -7.77 12.77
CA GLN A 49 2.80 -6.52 12.05
C GLN A 49 1.34 -6.15 12.25
N VAL A 50 0.42 -7.10 12.10
CA VAL A 50 -1.02 -6.86 12.29
C VAL A 50 -1.34 -6.41 13.72
N GLU A 51 -0.80 -7.06 14.76
CA GLU A 51 -1.00 -6.69 16.17
C GLU A 51 -0.41 -5.31 16.50
N GLY A 52 0.71 -4.94 15.88
CA GLY A 52 1.31 -3.61 16.05
C GLY A 52 0.63 -2.52 15.20
N SER A 53 -0.21 -2.91 14.26
CA SER A 53 -0.91 -2.03 13.32
C SER A 53 -2.34 -1.82 13.77
N ASP A 54 -2.90 -0.64 13.52
CA ASP A 54 -4.30 -0.35 13.88
C ASP A 54 -5.25 -0.86 12.77
N LEU A 55 -5.04 -2.11 12.32
CA LEU A 55 -5.81 -2.70 11.23
C LEU A 55 -7.11 -3.29 11.77
N THR A 56 -8.24 -2.78 11.27
CA THR A 56 -9.53 -3.43 11.49
C THR A 56 -9.65 -4.61 10.54
N LEU A 57 -9.45 -5.82 11.06
CA LEU A 57 -9.59 -7.06 10.29
C LEU A 57 -11.05 -7.52 10.27
N SER A 58 -11.49 -8.00 9.11
CA SER A 58 -12.73 -8.77 9.00
C SER A 58 -12.57 -10.17 9.58
N GLU A 59 -13.68 -10.86 9.86
CA GLU A 59 -13.68 -12.22 10.41
C GLU A 59 -12.89 -13.19 9.49
N THR A 60 -13.05 -13.07 8.17
CA THR A 60 -12.31 -13.86 7.19
C THR A 60 -10.80 -13.60 7.23
N GLN A 61 -10.38 -12.33 7.36
CA GLN A 61 -8.97 -11.96 7.42
C GLN A 61 -8.31 -12.48 8.70
N SER A 62 -9.04 -12.39 9.82
CA SER A 62 -8.63 -12.94 11.10
C SER A 62 -8.46 -14.46 11.04
N ALA A 63 -9.39 -15.14 10.37
CA ALA A 63 -9.33 -16.59 10.16
C ALA A 63 -8.15 -17.01 9.26
N SER A 64 -7.90 -16.28 8.16
CA SER A 64 -6.73 -16.51 7.29
C SER A 64 -5.42 -16.30 8.04
N LEU A 65 -5.30 -15.22 8.80
CA LEU A 65 -4.10 -14.95 9.61
C LEU A 65 -3.84 -16.08 10.63
N ALA A 66 -4.90 -16.61 11.24
CA ALA A 66 -4.80 -17.72 12.20
C ALA A 66 -4.46 -19.07 11.51
N ALA A 67 -4.94 -19.30 10.30
CA ALA A 67 -4.74 -20.55 9.56
C ALA A 67 -3.38 -20.60 8.84
N GLU A 68 -2.99 -19.50 8.18
CA GLU A 68 -1.83 -19.42 7.29
C GLU A 68 -0.62 -18.77 7.97
N GLY A 69 -0.83 -18.09 9.10
CA GLY A 69 0.21 -17.36 9.82
C GLY A 69 0.66 -16.08 9.11
N VAL A 70 -0.03 -15.69 8.03
CA VAL A 70 0.14 -14.44 7.30
C VAL A 70 -1.21 -13.93 6.82
N LEU A 71 -1.34 -12.61 6.67
CA LEU A 71 -2.50 -11.96 6.09
C LEU A 71 -2.11 -11.34 4.75
N GLU A 72 -2.72 -11.81 3.67
CA GLU A 72 -2.62 -11.12 2.38
C GLU A 72 -3.40 -9.80 2.44
N TYR A 73 -2.71 -8.69 2.21
CA TYR A 73 -3.25 -7.34 2.26
C TYR A 73 -2.89 -6.59 0.98
N ARG A 74 -3.87 -5.97 0.33
CA ARG A 74 -3.66 -5.18 -0.88
C ARG A 74 -3.90 -3.71 -0.58
N ILE A 75 -2.93 -2.87 -0.90
CA ILE A 75 -3.06 -1.42 -0.83
C ILE A 75 -3.40 -0.93 -2.22
N ASP A 76 -4.47 -0.14 -2.31
CA ASP A 76 -4.92 0.43 -3.57
C ASP A 76 -4.02 1.62 -3.92
N ILE A 77 -2.95 1.32 -4.67
CA ILE A 77 -1.95 2.31 -5.06
C ILE A 77 -2.52 3.36 -6.01
N GLU A 78 -3.54 3.01 -6.81
CA GLU A 78 -4.22 3.94 -7.72
C GLU A 78 -4.87 5.08 -6.93
N SER A 79 -5.54 4.78 -5.81
CA SER A 79 -6.10 5.81 -4.94
C SER A 79 -5.05 6.70 -4.24
N ILE A 80 -3.78 6.28 -4.18
CA ILE A 80 -2.67 7.05 -3.59
C ILE A 80 -1.94 7.86 -4.68
N CYS A 81 -1.78 7.26 -5.85
CA CYS A 81 -1.08 7.79 -7.02
C CYS A 81 -1.98 8.58 -7.98
N ASP A 82 -3.26 8.78 -7.65
CA ASP A 82 -4.26 9.56 -8.40
C ASP A 82 -3.78 10.98 -8.76
N THR A 83 -2.74 11.47 -8.07
CA THR A 83 -2.11 12.78 -8.36
C THR A 83 -1.40 12.81 -9.73
N CYS A 84 -1.15 11.66 -10.36
CA CYS A 84 -0.55 11.56 -11.69
C CYS A 84 -1.50 11.81 -12.88
N GLY A 85 -2.72 12.29 -12.62
CA GLY A 85 -3.66 12.79 -13.65
C GLY A 85 -4.18 14.21 -13.41
N GLY A 86 -3.81 14.84 -12.29
CA GLY A 86 -4.46 16.05 -11.78
C GLY A 86 -3.66 17.35 -11.94
N ALA A 87 -2.92 17.52 -13.04
CA ALA A 87 -2.24 18.79 -13.33
C ALA A 87 -2.05 19.09 -14.83
N PHE A 88 -3.10 18.96 -15.65
CA PHE A 88 -3.25 19.82 -16.84
C PHE A 88 -4.74 20.09 -17.10
N GLY A 89 -5.24 21.22 -16.58
CA GLY A 89 -6.40 21.90 -17.18
C GLY A 89 -7.66 22.08 -16.33
N ASP A 90 -7.57 22.76 -15.19
CA ASP A 90 -8.56 23.80 -14.89
C ASP A 90 -8.24 24.99 -15.84
N ASP A 91 -8.82 25.02 -17.04
CA ASP A 91 -9.19 26.27 -17.73
C ASP A 91 -10.15 25.98 -18.92
N GLU A 92 -11.22 26.77 -18.97
CA GLU A 92 -12.33 26.89 -19.95
C GLU A 92 -13.66 26.13 -19.68
#